data_AF-A0AA45RNQ2-F1
#
_entry.id   AF-A0AA45RNQ2-F1
#
_cell.length_a   1.000
_cell.length_b   1.000
_cell.length_c   1.000
_cell.angle_alpha   90.00
_cell.angle_beta   90.00
_cell.angle_gamma   90.00
#
_symmetry.space_group_name_H-M   'P 1'
#
loop_
_entity.id
_entity.type
_entity.pdbx_description
1 polymer ?
#
loop_
_entity_poly.entity_id
_entity_poly.type
_entity_poly.pdbx_seq_one_letter_code
_entity_poly.pdbx_strand_id
1 'polypeptide(L)'
;MIAALLSVTASAANQQYHLSYTSTSLYGGTPWNIEADFTGQGDGDVIRKLQFSSLKIAGLAVNSIDQLMPMYGDLGEAVLSFSGKSNDFWLYGHGPLVDASLYSYTIKPMSEPYSLNGVLYYDDDNHAPGGIGLSDRSINPSWVITAVPEPKTYGMLLLGVGILGAYARRRRAV
;
A
#
# COMPACT_ATOMS: atom_id res chain seq x y z
N MET A 1 -24.63 21.42 30.47
CA MET A 1 -23.83 21.98 29.36
C MET A 1 -23.32 20.80 28.54
N ILE A 2 -23.97 20.48 27.43
CA ILE A 2 -23.67 19.30 26.61
C ILE A 2 -22.73 19.74 25.49
N ALA A 3 -21.48 19.29 25.53
CA ALA A 3 -20.53 19.47 24.43
C ALA A 3 -20.92 18.49 23.31
N ALA A 4 -21.53 19.01 22.25
CA ALA A 4 -21.78 18.25 21.04
C ALA A 4 -20.42 18.00 20.34
N LEU A 5 -19.93 16.77 20.43
CA LEU A 5 -18.78 16.30 19.67
C LEU A 5 -19.23 16.22 18.20
N LEU A 6 -18.80 17.18 17.37
CA LEU A 6 -18.92 17.11 15.92
C LEU A 6 -17.97 16.00 15.43
N SER A 7 -18.42 14.75 15.47
CA SER A 7 -17.81 13.69 14.69
C SER A 7 -18.14 13.97 13.23
N VAL A 8 -17.24 14.67 12.53
CA VAL A 8 -17.28 14.74 11.08
C VAL A 8 -17.09 13.31 10.59
N THR A 9 -18.18 12.66 10.18
CA THR A 9 -18.11 11.46 9.36
C THR A 9 -17.56 11.91 8.01
N ALA A 10 -16.24 12.00 7.91
CA ALA A 10 -15.58 12.13 6.64
C ALA A 10 -15.98 10.89 5.83
N SER A 11 -16.84 11.08 4.82
CA SER A 11 -16.97 10.11 3.74
C SER A 11 -15.55 9.76 3.32
N ALA A 12 -15.19 8.47 3.37
CA ALA A 12 -13.84 8.00 3.05
C ALA A 12 -13.55 8.35 1.58
N ALA A 13 -13.02 9.56 1.37
CA ALA A 13 -12.57 10.01 0.07
C ALA A 13 -11.46 9.06 -0.39
N ASN A 14 -11.38 8.85 -1.70
CA ASN A 14 -10.30 8.06 -2.25
C ASN A 14 -8.97 8.78 -1.94
N GLN A 15 -8.10 8.13 -1.18
CA GLN A 15 -6.83 8.67 -0.70
C GLN A 15 -5.69 7.93 -1.37
N GLN A 16 -4.59 8.63 -1.64
CA GLN A 16 -3.37 8.02 -2.16
C GLN A 16 -2.54 7.41 -1.03
N TYR A 17 -2.01 6.20 -1.28
CA TYR A 17 -1.19 5.43 -0.38
C TYR A 17 0.08 4.95 -1.08
N HIS A 18 1.12 4.75 -0.28
CA HIS A 18 2.36 4.10 -0.69
C HIS A 18 2.57 2.87 0.21
N LEU A 19 2.75 1.71 -0.42
CA LEU A 19 3.16 0.46 0.21
C LEU A 19 4.65 0.24 -0.03
N SER A 20 5.37 -0.09 1.03
CA SER A 20 6.73 -0.61 0.98
C SER A 20 6.81 -1.88 1.83
N TYR A 21 7.49 -2.89 1.30
CA TYR A 21 7.72 -4.15 2.00
C TYR A 21 9.07 -4.74 1.59
N THR A 22 9.83 -5.23 2.56
CA THR A 22 11.09 -5.94 2.31
C THR A 22 10.96 -7.37 2.79
N SER A 23 11.01 -8.30 1.85
CA SER A 23 10.86 -9.71 2.16
C SER A 23 11.96 -10.20 3.10
N THR A 24 11.65 -11.19 3.93
CA THR A 24 12.73 -11.99 4.50
C THR A 24 13.41 -12.78 3.37
N SER A 25 14.72 -13.00 3.49
CA SER A 25 15.43 -13.90 2.56
C SER A 25 14.81 -15.29 2.70
N LEU A 26 14.05 -15.70 1.69
CA LEU A 26 13.52 -17.06 1.63
C LEU A 26 14.48 -17.87 0.78
N TYR A 27 14.93 -19.01 1.31
CA TYR A 27 15.88 -19.91 0.65
C TYR A 27 17.29 -19.32 0.42
N GLY A 28 17.73 -18.37 1.24
CA GLY A 28 19.10 -17.85 1.20
C GLY A 28 19.39 -16.86 0.06
N GLY A 29 18.36 -16.40 -0.66
CA GLY A 29 18.46 -15.36 -1.69
C GLY A 29 18.53 -13.93 -1.11
N THR A 30 18.78 -12.94 -1.95
CA THR A 30 18.70 -11.53 -1.53
C THR A 30 17.26 -11.14 -1.24
N PRO A 31 16.98 -10.36 -0.16
CA PRO A 31 15.67 -9.80 0.11
C PRO A 31 15.10 -9.07 -1.11
N TRP A 32 13.80 -9.21 -1.33
CA TRP A 32 13.09 -8.47 -2.37
C TRP A 32 12.39 -7.27 -1.77
N ASN A 33 12.58 -6.10 -2.39
CA ASN A 33 11.78 -4.93 -2.09
C ASN A 33 10.57 -4.91 -3.00
N ILE A 34 9.40 -4.71 -2.38
CA ILE A 34 8.13 -4.50 -3.04
C ILE A 34 7.69 -3.08 -2.72
N GLU A 35 7.42 -2.31 -3.76
CA GLU A 35 6.92 -0.94 -3.65
C GLU A 35 5.67 -0.82 -4.52
N ALA A 36 4.65 -0.14 -4.03
CA ALA A 36 3.45 0.12 -4.82
C ALA A 36 2.80 1.44 -4.43
N ASP A 37 2.35 2.20 -5.42
CA ASP A 37 1.47 3.34 -5.22
C ASP A 37 0.05 2.95 -5.63
N PHE A 38 -0.92 3.34 -4.81
CA PHE A 38 -2.32 3.04 -5.08
C PHE A 38 -3.23 4.09 -4.45
N THR A 39 -4.48 4.10 -4.88
CA THR A 39 -5.55 4.83 -4.17
C THR A 39 -6.50 3.83 -3.53
N GLY A 40 -7.14 4.24 -2.44
CA GLY A 40 -8.21 3.47 -1.81
C GLY A 40 -9.00 4.27 -0.79
N GLN A 41 -9.98 3.63 -0.17
CA GLN A 41 -10.80 4.19 0.90
C GLN A 41 -10.42 3.54 2.23
N GLY A 42 -9.82 4.31 3.14
CA GLY A 42 -9.49 3.85 4.48
C GLY A 42 -10.74 3.65 5.35
N ASP A 43 -10.80 2.51 6.02
CA ASP A 43 -11.84 2.08 6.97
C ASP A 43 -11.17 1.37 8.15
N GLY A 44 -10.70 2.16 9.12
CA GLY A 44 -9.90 1.67 10.24
C GLY A 44 -8.54 1.11 9.79
N ASP A 45 -8.28 -0.17 10.07
CA ASP A 45 -7.04 -0.86 9.66
C ASP A 45 -7.05 -1.25 8.18
N VAL A 46 -8.21 -1.27 7.53
CA VAL A 46 -8.38 -1.80 6.17
C VAL A 46 -8.51 -0.66 5.16
N ILE A 47 -7.96 -0.85 3.98
CA ILE A 47 -8.10 0.00 2.81
C ILE A 47 -8.84 -0.79 1.74
N ARG A 48 -9.97 -0.23 1.28
CA ARG A 48 -10.89 -0.84 0.32
C ARG A 48 -10.84 -0.11 -1.02
N LYS A 49 -11.54 -0.64 -2.04
CA LYS A 49 -11.64 -0.04 -3.38
C LYS A 49 -10.27 0.32 -3.98
N LEU A 50 -9.33 -0.60 -3.85
CA LEU A 50 -7.95 -0.39 -4.25
C LEU A 50 -7.84 -0.10 -5.76
N GLN A 51 -6.96 0.84 -6.12
CA GLN A 51 -6.58 1.12 -7.51
C GLN A 51 -5.08 1.38 -7.56
N PHE A 52 -4.31 0.41 -8.04
CA PHE A 52 -2.86 0.52 -8.15
C PHE A 52 -2.47 1.36 -9.36
N SER A 53 -1.51 2.25 -9.18
CA SER A 53 -0.92 3.07 -10.24
C SER A 53 0.53 2.70 -10.52
N SER A 54 1.21 2.06 -9.57
CA SER A 54 2.58 1.57 -9.75
C SER A 54 2.80 0.29 -8.94
N LEU A 55 3.66 -0.58 -9.45
CA LEU A 55 4.19 -1.72 -8.72
C LEU A 55 5.65 -1.93 -9.11
N LYS A 56 6.50 -2.20 -8.13
CA LYS A 56 7.87 -2.68 -8.33
C LYS A 56 8.12 -3.88 -7.44
N ILE A 57 8.74 -4.92 -7.99
CA ILE A 57 9.13 -6.12 -7.26
C ILE A 57 10.60 -6.40 -7.58
N ALA A 58 11.41 -6.56 -6.54
CA ALA A 58 12.86 -6.73 -6.66
C ALA A 58 13.54 -5.62 -7.51
N GLY A 59 12.99 -4.40 -7.46
CA GLY A 59 13.46 -3.26 -8.26
C GLY A 59 12.99 -3.22 -9.72
N LEU A 60 12.31 -4.26 -10.20
CA LEU A 60 11.75 -4.30 -11.54
C LEU A 60 10.36 -3.68 -11.55
N ALA A 61 10.14 -2.74 -12.47
CA ALA A 61 8.87 -2.03 -12.61
C ALA A 61 7.85 -2.85 -13.40
N VAL A 62 6.62 -2.87 -12.88
CA VAL A 62 5.42 -3.39 -13.51
C VAL A 62 4.60 -2.17 -13.92
N ASN A 63 4.58 -1.89 -15.22
CA ASN A 63 4.12 -0.63 -15.78
C ASN A 63 2.62 -0.64 -16.12
N SER A 64 2.03 -1.83 -16.29
CA SER A 64 0.58 -2.01 -16.40
C SER A 64 0.08 -2.96 -15.34
N ILE A 65 -1.02 -2.58 -14.70
CA ILE A 65 -1.78 -3.46 -13.82
C ILE A 65 -3.03 -3.90 -14.57
N ASP A 66 -3.10 -5.18 -14.86
CA ASP A 66 -4.13 -5.74 -15.73
C ASP A 66 -5.29 -6.31 -14.92
N GLN A 67 -4.98 -6.87 -13.75
CA GLN A 67 -5.98 -7.47 -12.88
C GLN A 67 -5.72 -7.12 -11.42
N LEU A 68 -6.79 -6.75 -10.74
CA LEU A 68 -6.88 -6.68 -9.29
C LEU A 68 -8.17 -7.38 -8.90
N MET A 69 -8.07 -8.45 -8.13
CA MET A 69 -9.21 -9.20 -7.65
C MET A 69 -9.04 -9.58 -6.18
N PRO A 70 -10.14 -9.74 -5.41
CA PRO A 70 -10.05 -10.41 -4.12
C PRO A 70 -9.52 -11.83 -4.32
N MET A 71 -8.78 -12.32 -3.34
CA MET A 71 -8.49 -13.74 -3.25
C MET A 71 -9.61 -14.46 -2.50
N TYR A 72 -9.41 -15.74 -2.19
CA TYR A 72 -10.35 -16.56 -1.42
C TYR A 72 -10.50 -16.14 0.05
N GLY A 73 -10.20 -14.89 0.42
CA GLY A 73 -10.42 -14.37 1.76
C GLY A 73 -11.90 -14.05 2.02
N ASP A 74 -12.23 -13.83 3.30
CA ASP A 74 -13.59 -13.63 3.78
C ASP A 74 -14.16 -12.21 3.54
N LEU A 75 -13.45 -11.34 2.80
CA LEU A 75 -13.79 -9.91 2.73
C LEU A 75 -14.61 -9.53 1.50
N GLY A 76 -14.70 -10.41 0.49
CA GLY A 76 -15.56 -10.27 -0.69
C GLY A 76 -15.16 -9.14 -1.64
N GLU A 77 -14.08 -8.41 -1.34
CA GLU A 77 -13.50 -7.37 -2.17
C GLU A 77 -11.98 -7.30 -1.97
N ALA A 78 -11.26 -6.73 -2.94
CA ALA A 78 -9.81 -6.59 -2.83
C ALA A 78 -9.47 -5.56 -1.73
N VAL A 79 -8.72 -5.99 -0.72
CA VAL A 79 -8.29 -5.11 0.37
C VAL A 79 -6.83 -5.27 0.76
N LEU A 80 -6.29 -4.19 1.34
CA LEU A 80 -5.00 -4.11 2.01
C LEU A 80 -5.23 -3.65 3.45
N SER A 81 -4.38 -4.03 4.39
CA SER A 81 -4.43 -3.47 5.75
C SER A 81 -3.13 -2.78 6.15
N PHE A 82 -3.23 -1.71 6.93
CA PHE A 82 -2.07 -1.00 7.47
C PHE A 82 -1.20 -1.93 8.33
N SER A 83 -1.85 -2.82 9.09
CA SER A 83 -1.18 -3.85 9.89
C SER A 83 -0.56 -5.00 9.09
N GLY A 84 -0.91 -5.16 7.81
CA GLY A 84 -0.60 -6.34 7.00
C GLY A 84 -1.32 -7.62 7.42
N LYS A 85 -2.27 -7.57 8.37
CA LYS A 85 -2.97 -8.75 8.92
C LYS A 85 -4.29 -9.09 8.22
N SER A 86 -4.88 -8.15 7.49
CA SER A 86 -6.20 -8.29 6.87
C SER A 86 -6.13 -7.94 5.38
N ASN A 87 -5.23 -8.61 4.67
CA ASN A 87 -5.08 -8.47 3.23
C ASN A 87 -5.96 -9.51 2.53
N ASP A 88 -6.53 -9.15 1.39
CA ASP A 88 -7.24 -10.06 0.51
C ASP A 88 -7.17 -9.51 -0.90
N PHE A 89 -6.07 -9.78 -1.60
CA PHE A 89 -5.87 -9.27 -2.94
C PHE A 89 -4.95 -10.17 -3.76
N TRP A 90 -5.22 -10.25 -5.06
CA TRP A 90 -4.29 -10.71 -6.06
C TRP A 90 -4.19 -9.65 -7.16
N LEU A 91 -2.96 -9.25 -7.41
CA LEU A 91 -2.55 -8.27 -8.39
C LEU A 91 -1.74 -8.99 -9.47
N TYR A 92 -2.07 -8.73 -10.73
CA TYR A 92 -1.27 -9.18 -11.87
C TYR A 92 -1.03 -8.01 -12.82
N GLY A 93 0.17 -7.95 -13.38
CA GLY A 93 0.56 -6.88 -14.28
C GLY A 93 1.80 -7.21 -15.11
N HIS A 94 2.07 -6.34 -16.08
CA HIS A 94 3.16 -6.49 -17.03
C HIS A 94 4.18 -5.35 -16.88
N GLY A 95 5.44 -5.73 -16.90
CA GLY A 95 6.60 -4.85 -17.00
C GLY A 95 7.27 -4.97 -18.37
N PRO A 96 8.32 -4.19 -18.61
CA PRO A 96 9.07 -4.24 -19.87
C PRO A 96 9.92 -5.52 -20.01
N LEU A 97 10.21 -6.20 -18.90
CA LEU A 97 11.08 -7.38 -18.83
C LEU A 97 10.43 -8.57 -18.12
N VAL A 98 9.38 -8.33 -17.33
CA VAL A 98 8.76 -9.33 -16.47
C VAL A 98 7.27 -9.11 -16.41
N ASP A 99 6.51 -10.20 -16.41
CA ASP A 99 5.18 -10.21 -15.84
C ASP A 99 5.29 -10.46 -14.34
N ALA A 100 4.37 -9.92 -13.56
CA ALA A 100 4.42 -10.09 -12.13
C ALA A 100 3.04 -10.38 -11.56
N SER A 101 3.02 -11.25 -10.56
CA SER A 101 1.90 -11.41 -9.66
C SER A 101 2.31 -11.07 -8.24
N LEU A 102 1.45 -10.34 -7.52
CA LEU A 102 1.59 -10.06 -6.11
C LEU A 102 0.27 -10.41 -5.44
N TYR A 103 0.30 -11.25 -4.42
CA TYR A 103 -0.91 -11.58 -3.68
C TYR A 103 -0.67 -11.78 -2.20
N SER A 104 -1.67 -11.41 -1.41
CA SER A 104 -1.75 -11.71 0.01
C SER A 104 -3.20 -11.96 0.36
N TYR A 105 -3.42 -12.99 1.14
CA TYR A 105 -4.76 -13.33 1.61
C TYR A 105 -4.72 -13.78 3.06
N THR A 106 -5.71 -13.32 3.82
CA THR A 106 -5.95 -13.74 5.18
C THR A 106 -7.12 -14.72 5.20
N ILE A 107 -6.83 -15.98 5.58
CA ILE A 107 -7.84 -17.07 5.59
C ILE A 107 -8.91 -16.85 6.66
N LYS A 108 -8.59 -16.18 7.77
CA LYS A 108 -9.56 -15.80 8.81
C LYS A 108 -9.27 -14.39 9.33
N PRO A 109 -10.24 -13.46 9.30
CA PRO A 109 -10.08 -12.16 9.92
C PRO A 109 -9.65 -12.29 11.39
N MET A 110 -8.64 -11.53 11.81
CA MET A 110 -8.11 -11.53 13.19
C MET A 110 -7.37 -12.79 13.68
N SER A 111 -7.03 -13.75 12.81
CA SER A 111 -5.98 -14.76 13.11
C SER A 111 -4.61 -14.29 12.60
N GLU A 112 -3.50 -14.88 13.08
CA GLU A 112 -2.16 -14.55 12.56
C GLU A 112 -2.11 -14.74 11.02
N PRO A 113 -1.55 -13.75 10.27
CA PRO A 113 -1.60 -13.73 8.81
C PRO A 113 -0.86 -14.92 8.19
N TYR A 114 -1.41 -15.46 7.09
CA TYR A 114 -0.97 -16.76 6.56
C TYR A 114 0.04 -16.70 5.41
N SER A 115 0.19 -15.58 4.67
CA SER A 115 1.35 -15.31 3.78
C SER A 115 1.20 -14.03 2.92
N LEU A 116 2.31 -13.44 2.51
CA LEU A 116 2.47 -12.60 1.33
C LEU A 116 3.31 -13.38 0.30
N ASN A 117 2.84 -13.46 -0.93
CA ASN A 117 3.55 -14.12 -2.01
C ASN A 117 3.68 -13.15 -3.18
N GLY A 118 4.87 -13.11 -3.81
CA GLY A 118 5.11 -12.32 -5.02
C GLY A 118 5.88 -13.17 -6.01
N VAL A 119 5.43 -13.27 -7.26
CA VAL A 119 6.09 -14.08 -8.29
C VAL A 119 6.40 -13.19 -9.49
N LEU A 120 7.64 -13.23 -9.95
CA LEU A 120 8.10 -12.63 -11.20
C LEU A 120 8.20 -13.70 -12.27
N TYR A 121 7.51 -13.52 -13.38
CA TYR A 121 7.61 -14.36 -14.58
C TYR A 121 8.45 -13.61 -15.62
N TYR A 122 9.62 -14.14 -15.95
CA TYR A 122 10.52 -13.56 -16.94
C TYR A 122 10.12 -14.06 -18.33
N ASP A 123 10.05 -13.15 -19.30
CA ASP A 123 9.74 -13.44 -20.72
C ASP A 123 11.00 -13.32 -21.60
N ASP A 124 12.19 -13.49 -21.02
CA ASP A 124 13.46 -13.44 -21.75
C ASP A 124 14.21 -14.77 -21.75
N ASP A 125 15.10 -14.94 -22.73
CA ASP A 125 15.92 -16.15 -22.89
C ASP A 125 17.02 -16.30 -21.82
N ASN A 126 17.21 -15.29 -20.94
CA ASN A 126 18.27 -15.26 -19.94
C ASN A 126 17.85 -15.89 -18.61
N HIS A 127 16.56 -16.14 -18.39
CA HIS A 127 16.03 -16.73 -17.17
C HIS A 127 15.43 -18.11 -17.43
N ALA A 128 15.52 -19.00 -16.44
CA ALA A 128 14.94 -20.34 -16.56
C ALA A 128 13.42 -20.23 -16.79
N PRO A 129 12.83 -21.04 -17.68
CA PRO A 129 11.38 -21.09 -17.84
C PRO A 129 10.74 -21.48 -16.51
N GLY A 130 9.89 -20.61 -15.98
CA GLY A 130 9.31 -20.72 -14.64
C GLY A 130 9.72 -19.54 -13.77
N GLY A 131 8.74 -18.74 -13.35
CA GLY A 131 8.99 -17.51 -12.61
C GLY A 131 9.80 -17.70 -11.33
N ILE A 132 10.50 -16.65 -10.91
CA ILE A 132 11.16 -16.59 -9.60
C ILE A 132 10.12 -16.11 -8.59
N GLY A 133 9.90 -16.91 -7.54
CA GLY A 133 8.88 -16.66 -6.54
C GLY A 133 9.43 -16.28 -5.18
N LEU A 134 8.73 -15.37 -4.53
CA LEU A 134 8.78 -15.02 -3.12
C LEU A 134 7.53 -15.59 -2.43
N SER A 135 7.71 -16.23 -1.28
CA SER A 135 6.62 -16.72 -0.43
C SER A 135 6.93 -16.47 1.04
N ASP A 136 6.61 -15.28 1.56
CA ASP A 136 6.82 -14.95 2.96
C ASP A 136 5.58 -15.30 3.79
N ARG A 137 5.71 -16.30 4.66
CA ARG A 137 4.63 -16.75 5.54
C ARG A 137 4.46 -15.88 6.78
N SER A 138 5.35 -14.92 7.02
CA SER A 138 5.25 -13.99 8.15
C SER A 138 5.48 -12.58 7.62
N ILE A 139 4.38 -11.88 7.33
CA ILE A 139 4.43 -10.45 7.02
C ILE A 139 5.03 -9.75 8.25
N ASN A 140 6.32 -9.47 8.14
CA ASN A 140 7.21 -9.03 9.19
C ASN A 140 6.99 -7.50 9.45
N PRO A 141 7.70 -6.84 10.40
CA PRO A 141 7.52 -5.42 10.65
C PRO A 141 7.97 -4.49 9.49
N SER A 142 8.47 -5.03 8.37
CA SER A 142 8.83 -4.22 7.19
C SER A 142 7.62 -3.86 6.32
N TRP A 143 6.44 -4.44 6.57
CA TRP A 143 5.22 -4.01 5.89
C TRP A 143 4.82 -2.62 6.37
N VAL A 144 4.90 -1.65 5.47
CA VAL A 144 4.61 -0.26 5.76
C VAL A 144 3.69 0.30 4.69
N ILE A 145 2.49 0.72 5.11
CA ILE A 145 1.59 1.52 4.28
C ILE A 145 1.50 2.92 4.87
N THR A 146 1.73 3.93 4.04
CA THR A 146 1.61 5.34 4.44
C THR A 146 0.62 6.08 3.55
N ALA A 147 -0.20 6.93 4.17
CA ALA A 147 -0.99 7.90 3.45
C ALA A 147 -0.07 8.95 2.83
N VAL A 148 -0.21 9.17 1.51
CA VAL A 148 0.47 10.27 0.82
C VAL A 148 -0.37 11.53 1.01
N PRO A 149 0.13 12.58 1.70
CA PRO A 149 -0.66 13.78 1.91
C PRO A 149 -0.96 14.44 0.57
N GLU A 150 -2.22 14.78 0.34
CA GLU A 150 -2.59 15.52 -0.86
C GLU A 150 -1.84 16.87 -0.93
N PRO A 151 -1.51 17.39 -2.13
CA PRO A 151 -0.88 18.70 -2.28
C PRO A 151 -1.61 19.83 -1.53
N LYS A 152 -2.94 19.76 -1.48
CA LYS A 152 -3.78 20.72 -0.74
C LYS A 152 -3.51 20.72 0.77
N THR A 153 -3.13 19.59 1.35
CA THR A 153 -2.78 19.46 2.77
C THR A 153 -1.51 20.24 3.08
N TYR A 154 -0.50 20.15 2.20
CA TYR A 154 0.69 20.99 2.30
C TYR A 154 0.36 22.47 2.11
N GLY A 155 -0.53 22.80 1.17
CA GLY A 155 -1.01 24.17 0.99
C GLY A 155 -1.67 24.74 2.26
N MET A 156 -2.54 23.96 2.92
CA MET A 156 -3.19 24.35 4.18
C MET A 156 -2.20 24.48 5.33
N LEU A 157 -1.22 23.58 5.42
CA LEU A 157 -0.14 23.66 6.41
C LEU A 157 0.67 24.95 6.22
N LEU A 158 1.11 25.23 4.98
CA LEU A 158 1.87 26.43 4.65
C LEU A 158 1.06 27.70 4.90
N LEU A 159 -0.23 27.69 4.57
CA LEU A 159 -1.12 28.80 4.88
C LEU A 159 -1.22 29.04 6.40
N GLY A 160 -1.38 27.98 7.19
CA GLY A 160 -1.40 28.05 8.65
C GLY A 160 -0.11 28.63 9.22
N VAL A 161 1.05 28.14 8.75
CA VAL A 161 2.37 28.68 9.14
C VAL A 161 2.51 30.14 8.72
N GLY A 162 2.04 30.52 7.53
CA GLY A 162 2.05 31.89 7.04
C GLY A 162 1.24 32.85 7.91
N ILE A 163 0.04 32.44 8.34
CA ILE A 163 -0.81 33.22 9.26
C ILE A 163 -0.12 33.42 10.61
N LEU A 164 0.46 32.36 11.18
CA LEU A 164 1.19 32.43 12.45
C LEU A 164 2.40 33.36 12.36
N GLY A 165 3.17 33.29 11.27
CA GLY A 165 4.31 34.17 11.01
C GLY A 165 3.91 35.65 10.89
N ALA A 166 2.84 35.94 10.15
CA ALA A 166 2.30 37.30 10.02
C ALA A 166 1.82 37.86 11.37
N TYR A 167 1.18 37.02 12.18
CA TYR A 167 0.72 37.40 13.51
C TYR A 167 1.87 37.70 14.48
N ALA A 168 2.89 36.83 14.51
CA ALA A 168 4.08 37.04 15.33
C ALA A 168 4.83 38.33 14.94
N ARG A 169 4.91 38.65 13.65
CA ARG A 169 5.50 39.92 13.16
C ARG A 169 4.72 41.13 13.66
N ARG A 170 3.39 41.09 13.62
CA ARG A 170 2.54 42.19 14.15
C ARG A 170 2.78 42.42 15.64
N ARG A 171 2.92 41.35 16.44
CA ARG A 171 3.16 41.47 17.89
C ARG A 171 4.53 42.03 18.27
N ARG A 172 5.54 41.97 17.39
CA ARG A 172 6.86 42.59 17.64
C ARG A 172 6.94 44.06 17.21
N ALA A 173 6.01 44.51 16.39
CA ALA A 173 5.97 45.88 15.88
C ALA A 173 5.16 46.85 16.76
N VAL A 174 4.61 46.34 17.87
CA VAL A 174 3.91 47.06 18.94
C VAL A 174 4.71 46.87 20.21
#